data_AF-A0A2Z2KW98-F1
#
_entry.id   AF-A0A2Z2KW98-F1
#
_cell.length_a   1.000
_cell.length_b   1.000
_cell.length_c   1.000
_cell.angle_alpha   90.00
_cell.angle_beta   90.00
_cell.angle_gamma   90.00
#
_symmetry.space_group_name_H-M   'P 1'
#
loop_
_entity.id
_entity.type
_entity.pdbx_description
1 polymer ?
#
loop_
_entity_poly.entity_id
_entity_poly.type
_entity_poly.pdbx_seq_one_letter_code
_entity_poly.pdbx_strand_id
1 'polypeptide(L)'
;MDKNFMLDRLESRLSSGMPVLVGFDSYDCPWCVAFRRLHTSHACLAVGLDRPGNIIYLTDAYYGKALEAVDFDVLEQACHFYALFDLCDASRSYTDWQTTLQGMLTSPSNLVQPGEVAANLRSYAETYLHTGIAADNSAESSSRFKLYANALPISRIRFSLFLQLLNREAHVPALSRAAEGYRHAGEQWDLINQFMIKVMCSGNKPAGRVKIHRKMCEIISLEEQLLEELVQLTMQAGWAQ
;
A
#
# COMPACT_ATOMS: atom_id res chain seq x y z
N MET A 1 15.92 6.20 25.29
CA MET A 1 15.05 7.40 25.47
C MET A 1 14.51 7.32 26.90
N ASP A 2 14.28 8.43 27.59
CA ASP A 2 13.72 8.37 28.95
C ASP A 2 12.26 7.89 28.90
N LYS A 3 11.96 6.80 29.62
CA LYS A 3 10.63 6.19 29.71
C LYS A 3 9.57 7.19 30.16
N ASN A 4 9.89 8.02 31.14
CA ASN A 4 8.95 9.01 31.68
C ASN A 4 8.65 10.09 30.65
N PHE A 5 9.68 10.58 29.96
CA PHE A 5 9.50 11.52 28.85
C PHE A 5 8.57 10.96 27.77
N MET A 6 8.68 9.66 27.44
CA MET A 6 7.82 9.01 26.45
C MET A 6 6.38 8.86 26.92
N LEU A 7 6.18 8.43 28.16
CA LEU A 7 4.85 8.35 28.78
C LEU A 7 4.18 9.71 28.83
N ASP A 8 4.90 10.75 29.23
CA ASP A 8 4.38 12.12 29.29
C ASP A 8 3.98 12.64 27.91
N ARG A 9 4.76 12.31 26.87
CA ARG A 9 4.43 12.66 25.47
C ARG A 9 3.21 11.92 24.95
N LEU A 10 3.11 10.62 25.23
CA LEU A 10 1.94 9.81 24.87
C LEU A 10 0.69 10.32 25.57
N GLU A 11 0.75 10.52 26.88
CA GLU A 11 -0.36 11.05 27.69
C GLU A 11 -0.82 12.42 27.18
N SER A 12 0.12 13.33 26.91
CA SER A 12 -0.19 14.66 26.37
C SER A 12 -0.92 14.60 25.02
N ARG A 13 -0.49 13.72 24.10
CA ARG A 13 -1.13 13.59 22.77
C ARG A 13 -2.47 12.87 22.83
N LEU A 14 -2.55 11.79 23.59
CA LEU A 14 -3.78 10.99 23.73
C LEU A 14 -4.87 11.79 24.45
N SER A 15 -4.50 12.56 25.48
CA SER A 15 -5.44 13.45 26.19
C SER A 15 -5.97 14.59 25.31
N SER A 16 -5.22 15.01 24.28
CA SER A 16 -5.71 15.96 23.27
C SER A 16 -6.54 15.30 22.17
N GLY A 17 -6.88 14.01 22.29
CA GLY A 17 -7.62 13.25 21.29
C GLY A 17 -6.82 12.88 20.05
N MET A 18 -5.50 13.04 20.07
CA MET A 18 -4.62 12.74 18.94
C MET A 18 -3.95 11.38 19.15
N PRO A 19 -4.15 10.41 18.26
CA PRO A 19 -3.44 9.14 18.33
C PRO A 19 -1.95 9.32 18.06
N VAL A 20 -1.14 8.34 18.46
CA VAL A 20 0.31 8.33 18.20
C VAL A 20 0.66 7.09 17.39
N LEU A 21 1.40 7.26 16.29
CA LEU A 21 1.92 6.12 15.55
C LEU A 21 3.07 5.49 16.33
N VAL A 22 2.99 4.20 16.60
CA VAL A 22 4.05 3.43 17.25
C VAL A 22 4.58 2.39 16.28
N GLY A 23 5.89 2.39 16.08
CA GLY A 23 6.59 1.43 15.24
C GLY A 23 7.45 0.52 16.09
N PHE A 24 7.27 -0.79 15.95
CA PHE A 24 7.89 -1.79 16.80
C PHE A 24 8.17 -3.09 16.04
N ASP A 25 9.01 -3.94 16.62
CA ASP A 25 9.25 -5.28 16.09
C ASP A 25 8.03 -6.18 16.35
N SER A 26 7.41 -6.67 15.28
CA SER A 26 6.31 -7.63 15.33
C SER A 26 6.69 -8.98 15.97
N TYR A 27 7.97 -9.25 16.19
CA TYR A 27 8.42 -10.40 16.97
C TYR A 27 7.75 -10.44 18.36
N ASP A 28 7.54 -9.26 18.96
CA ASP A 28 6.89 -9.07 20.27
C ASP A 28 5.40 -8.70 20.15
N CYS A 29 4.79 -8.83 18.97
CA CYS A 29 3.36 -8.56 18.74
C CYS A 29 2.49 -9.80 19.01
N PRO A 30 1.70 -9.86 20.10
CA PRO A 30 1.01 -11.09 20.51
C PRO A 30 -0.06 -11.57 19.52
N TRP A 31 -0.64 -10.65 18.74
CA TRP A 31 -1.64 -10.98 17.72
C TRP A 31 -1.04 -11.23 16.33
N CYS A 32 0.27 -11.13 16.17
CA CYS A 32 0.94 -11.50 14.94
C CYS A 32 0.93 -13.04 14.77
N VAL A 33 0.54 -13.53 13.60
CA VAL A 33 0.58 -14.99 13.29
C VAL A 33 2.01 -15.55 13.40
N ALA A 34 3.03 -14.70 13.21
CA ALA A 34 4.44 -15.02 13.35
C ALA A 34 5.06 -14.57 14.69
N PHE A 35 4.24 -14.35 15.73
CA PHE A 35 4.69 -13.98 17.07
C PHE A 35 5.83 -14.89 17.57
N ARG A 36 6.92 -14.28 18.05
CA ARG A 36 8.15 -14.97 18.49
C ARG A 36 8.82 -15.86 17.44
N ARG A 37 8.48 -15.73 16.16
CA ARG A 37 9.02 -16.56 15.06
C ARG A 37 9.73 -15.75 13.99
N LEU A 38 9.30 -14.52 13.75
CA LEU A 38 9.86 -13.68 12.69
C LEU A 38 9.97 -12.23 13.17
N HIS A 39 11.14 -11.63 12.94
CA HIS A 39 11.37 -10.21 13.13
C HIS A 39 10.88 -9.46 11.88
N THR A 40 9.86 -8.62 12.05
CA THR A 40 9.42 -7.71 10.98
C THR A 40 9.02 -6.38 11.58
N SER A 41 9.33 -5.28 10.89
CA SER A 41 8.90 -3.96 11.29
C SER A 41 7.39 -3.83 11.11
N HIS A 42 6.71 -3.34 12.14
CA HIS A 42 5.27 -3.14 12.14
C HIS A 42 4.91 -1.81 12.78
N ALA A 43 3.79 -1.24 12.39
CA ALA A 43 3.31 0.01 12.97
C ALA A 43 1.80 -0.03 13.19
N CYS A 44 1.37 0.54 14.31
CA CYS A 44 -0.03 0.66 14.70
C CYS A 44 -0.26 1.99 15.42
N LEU A 45 -1.51 2.32 15.75
CA LEU A 45 -1.83 3.55 16.46
C LEU A 45 -2.04 3.27 17.94
N ALA A 46 -1.30 3.97 18.79
CA ALA A 46 -1.67 4.14 20.18
C ALA A 46 -2.86 5.09 20.28
N VAL A 47 -3.91 4.63 20.95
CA VAL A 47 -5.20 5.32 21.10
C VAL A 47 -5.63 5.48 22.56
N GLY A 48 -4.87 4.91 23.49
CA GLY A 48 -5.10 5.09 24.93
C GLY A 48 -3.88 4.68 25.75
N LEU A 49 -3.84 5.18 26.99
CA LEU A 49 -2.80 4.88 27.95
C LEU A 49 -3.44 4.80 29.35
N ASP A 50 -3.24 3.67 30.03
CA ASP A 50 -3.51 3.51 31.46
C ASP A 50 -2.15 3.49 32.18
N ARG A 51 -1.74 4.66 32.66
CA ARG A 51 -0.44 4.86 33.31
C ARG A 51 -0.34 4.10 34.65
N PRO A 52 -1.35 4.12 35.54
CA PRO A 52 -1.33 3.29 36.75
C PRO A 52 -1.20 1.78 36.46
N GLY A 53 -1.87 1.29 35.41
CA GLY A 53 -1.81 -0.11 34.99
C GLY A 53 -0.59 -0.48 34.15
N ASN A 54 0.20 0.51 33.71
CA ASN A 54 1.27 0.35 32.72
C ASN A 54 0.79 -0.30 31.41
N ILE A 55 -0.43 0.04 30.98
CA ILE A 55 -1.06 -0.52 29.77
C ILE A 55 -1.17 0.55 28.69
N ILE A 56 -0.79 0.20 27.47
CA ILE A 56 -1.06 0.99 26.27
C ILE A 56 -2.12 0.29 25.41
N TYR A 57 -3.04 1.08 24.88
CA TYR A 57 -4.11 0.58 24.01
C TYR A 57 -3.78 0.91 22.56
N LEU A 58 -3.73 -0.13 21.73
CA LEU A 58 -3.31 -0.08 20.34
C LEU A 58 -4.46 -0.46 19.41
N THR A 59 -4.57 0.21 18.27
CA THR A 59 -5.42 -0.21 17.15
C THR A 59 -4.55 -0.53 15.93
N ASP A 60 -4.83 -1.65 15.30
CA ASP A 60 -3.99 -2.24 14.26
C ASP A 60 -4.79 -2.52 13.00
N ALA A 61 -4.64 -1.65 12.01
CA ALA A 61 -5.34 -1.77 10.74
C ALA A 61 -4.84 -2.96 9.89
N TYR A 62 -3.60 -3.42 10.08
CA TYR A 62 -3.04 -4.51 9.28
C TYR A 62 -3.61 -5.85 9.71
N TYR A 63 -3.68 -6.10 11.02
CA TYR A 63 -4.27 -7.33 11.57
C TYR A 63 -5.76 -7.20 11.89
N GLY A 64 -6.39 -6.07 11.56
CA GLY A 64 -7.82 -5.83 11.80
C GLY A 64 -8.20 -5.78 13.28
N LYS A 65 -7.29 -5.32 14.15
CA LYS A 65 -7.53 -5.24 15.59
C LYS A 65 -8.06 -3.87 15.97
N ALA A 66 -9.30 -3.86 16.48
CA ALA A 66 -9.96 -2.62 16.87
C ALA A 66 -9.28 -1.98 18.10
N LEU A 67 -8.97 -2.78 19.13
CA LEU A 67 -8.35 -2.33 20.37
C LEU A 67 -7.64 -3.50 21.06
N GLU A 68 -6.33 -3.37 21.27
CA GLU A 68 -5.49 -4.36 21.96
C GLU A 68 -4.78 -3.69 23.12
N ALA A 69 -4.84 -4.32 24.29
CA ALA A 69 -4.14 -3.86 25.49
C ALA A 69 -2.78 -4.55 25.58
N VAL A 70 -1.72 -3.76 25.69
CA VAL A 70 -0.33 -4.26 25.75
C VAL A 70 0.38 -3.66 26.94
N ASP A 71 1.23 -4.46 27.59
CA ASP A 71 2.15 -3.95 28.60
C ASP A 71 3.10 -2.93 27.95
N PHE A 72 3.13 -1.72 28.51
CA PHE A 72 3.93 -0.64 27.95
C PHE A 72 5.43 -0.95 27.94
N ASP A 73 5.95 -1.73 28.88
CA ASP A 73 7.37 -2.06 28.96
C ASP A 73 7.76 -3.03 27.85
N VAL A 74 6.86 -3.95 27.51
CA VAL A 74 7.03 -4.85 26.36
C VAL A 74 7.05 -4.04 25.07
N LEU A 75 6.11 -3.10 24.91
CA LEU A 75 6.10 -2.24 23.73
C LEU A 75 7.35 -1.36 23.66
N GLU A 76 7.74 -0.72 24.76
CA GLU A 76 8.89 0.18 24.82
C GLU A 76 10.17 -0.53 24.38
N GLN A 77 10.39 -1.77 24.83
CA GLN A 77 11.56 -2.57 24.46
C GLN A 77 11.56 -2.96 22.98
N ALA A 78 10.39 -3.26 22.42
CA ALA A 78 10.23 -3.60 21.01
C ALA A 78 10.15 -2.37 20.09
N CYS A 79 9.91 -1.18 20.65
CA CYS A 79 9.65 0.03 19.90
C CYS A 79 10.92 0.60 19.29
N HIS A 80 10.82 1.03 18.04
CA HIS A 80 11.90 1.66 17.29
C HIS A 80 11.60 3.12 16.95
N PHE A 81 10.32 3.50 16.84
CA PHE A 81 9.94 4.89 16.62
C PHE A 81 8.53 5.23 17.12
N TYR A 82 8.34 6.52 17.36
CA TYR A 82 7.04 7.15 17.55
C TYR A 82 6.88 8.26 16.52
N ALA A 83 5.70 8.37 15.90
CA ALA A 83 5.38 9.52 15.06
C ALA A 83 4.14 10.23 15.62
N LEU A 84 4.25 11.55 15.70
CA LEU A 84 3.19 12.42 16.17
C LEU A 84 2.47 13.00 14.96
N PHE A 85 1.15 13.11 15.08
CA PHE A 85 0.34 13.81 14.10
C PHE A 85 0.00 15.19 14.62
N ASP A 86 0.06 16.17 13.72
CA ASP A 86 -0.47 17.50 13.95
C ASP A 86 -1.63 17.74 12.99
N LEU A 87 -2.65 18.43 13.47
CA LEU A 87 -3.74 18.91 12.63
C LEU A 87 -3.17 19.94 11.67
N CYS A 88 -3.26 19.66 10.37
CA CYS A 88 -2.92 20.64 9.34
C CYS A 88 -4.17 21.44 9.01
N ASP A 89 -4.11 22.77 9.16
CA ASP A 89 -5.19 23.70 8.75
C ASP A 89 -5.52 23.57 7.25
N ALA A 90 -4.56 23.12 6.45
CA ALA A 90 -4.74 22.80 5.05
C ALA A 90 -5.33 21.38 4.89
N SER A 91 -6.55 21.15 5.35
CA SER A 91 -7.32 20.02 4.83
C SER A 91 -7.63 20.34 3.37
N ARG A 92 -6.83 19.81 2.43
CA ARG A 92 -7.24 19.81 1.03
C ARG A 92 -8.56 19.07 0.98
N SER A 93 -9.63 19.79 0.67
CA SER A 93 -10.93 19.18 0.54
C SER A 93 -10.88 18.22 -0.65
N TYR A 94 -11.02 16.93 -0.39
CA TYR A 94 -11.14 15.91 -1.44
C TYR A 94 -12.50 16.00 -2.18
N THR A 95 -13.36 16.96 -1.80
CA THR A 95 -14.58 17.30 -2.52
C THR A 95 -14.29 17.80 -3.94
N ASP A 96 -13.14 18.45 -4.15
CA ASP A 96 -12.65 18.74 -5.50
C ASP A 96 -11.91 17.52 -6.05
N TRP A 97 -12.68 16.47 -6.31
CA TRP A 97 -12.17 15.19 -6.80
C TRP A 97 -11.43 15.35 -8.13
N GLN A 98 -11.84 16.30 -8.97
CA GLN A 98 -11.30 16.48 -10.31
C GLN A 98 -9.91 17.10 -10.25
N THR A 99 -9.72 18.22 -9.55
CA THR A 99 -8.39 18.82 -9.36
C THR A 99 -7.47 17.85 -8.63
N THR A 100 -8.00 17.10 -7.66
CA THR A 100 -7.23 16.07 -6.94
C THR A 100 -6.75 14.98 -7.89
N LEU A 101 -7.63 14.41 -8.70
CA LEU A 101 -7.30 13.36 -9.66
C LEU A 101 -6.35 13.86 -10.75
N GLN A 102 -6.64 15.03 -11.33
CA GLN A 102 -5.80 15.65 -12.35
C GLN A 102 -4.40 15.94 -11.82
N GLY A 103 -4.30 16.58 -10.66
CA GLY A 103 -3.03 16.88 -10.02
C GLY A 103 -2.20 15.63 -9.74
N MET A 104 -2.84 14.51 -9.38
CA MET A 104 -2.16 13.23 -9.20
C MET A 104 -1.70 12.63 -10.52
N LEU A 105 -2.53 12.63 -11.57
CA LEU A 105 -2.20 12.06 -12.88
C LEU A 105 -1.11 12.87 -13.61
N THR A 106 -1.15 14.19 -13.53
CA THR A 106 -0.32 15.08 -14.35
C THR A 106 0.76 15.81 -13.55
N SER A 107 1.05 15.39 -12.31
CA SER A 107 2.10 16.04 -11.53
C SER A 107 3.45 15.91 -12.24
N PRO A 108 4.20 17.01 -12.46
CA PRO A 108 5.54 16.95 -13.00
C PRO A 108 6.53 16.30 -12.03
N SER A 109 6.18 16.15 -10.74
CA SER A 109 6.99 15.43 -9.76
C SER A 109 6.94 13.91 -9.94
N ASN A 110 6.01 13.40 -10.73
CA ASN A 110 5.89 11.97 -10.98
C ASN A 110 7.00 11.50 -11.91
N LEU A 111 7.70 10.43 -11.50
CA LEU A 111 8.77 9.81 -12.30
C LEU A 111 8.26 9.19 -13.60
N VAL A 112 6.98 8.83 -13.66
CA VAL A 112 6.34 8.20 -14.82
C VAL A 112 5.04 8.93 -15.09
N GLN A 113 4.86 9.40 -16.32
CA GLN A 113 3.64 10.06 -16.77
C GLN A 113 2.61 9.03 -17.25
N PRO A 114 1.30 9.34 -17.27
CA PRO A 114 0.26 8.38 -17.64
C PRO A 114 0.50 7.67 -18.98
N GLY A 115 0.90 8.42 -20.01
CA GLY A 115 1.20 7.87 -21.34
C GLY A 115 2.42 6.94 -21.39
N GLU A 116 3.22 6.89 -20.33
CA GLU A 116 4.43 6.06 -20.23
C GLU A 116 4.18 4.78 -19.42
N VAL A 117 3.09 4.72 -18.64
CA VAL A 117 2.82 3.58 -17.73
C VAL A 117 2.74 2.27 -18.50
N ALA A 118 1.94 2.22 -19.57
CA ALA A 118 1.74 1.01 -20.35
C ALA A 118 3.04 0.56 -21.04
N ALA A 119 3.85 1.50 -21.56
CA ALA A 119 5.14 1.19 -22.16
C ALA A 119 6.13 0.59 -21.14
N ASN A 120 6.20 1.15 -19.92
CA ASN A 120 7.02 0.61 -18.85
C ASN A 120 6.57 -0.80 -18.42
N LEU A 121 5.27 -1.03 -18.28
CA LEU A 121 4.75 -2.35 -17.93
C LEU A 121 4.99 -3.38 -19.05
N ARG A 122 4.87 -2.98 -20.32
CA ARG A 122 5.21 -3.86 -21.46
C ARG A 122 6.70 -4.21 -21.44
N SER A 123 7.57 -3.24 -21.21
CA SER A 123 9.02 -3.49 -21.06
C SER A 123 9.31 -4.50 -19.95
N TYR A 124 8.63 -4.37 -18.81
CA TYR A 124 8.71 -5.35 -17.72
C TYR A 124 8.24 -6.75 -18.15
N ALA A 125 7.09 -6.85 -18.81
CA ALA A 125 6.55 -8.12 -19.30
C ALA A 125 7.49 -8.80 -20.32
N GLU A 126 8.00 -8.04 -21.29
CA GLU A 126 8.97 -8.52 -22.28
C GLU A 126 10.27 -8.99 -21.62
N THR A 127 10.79 -8.21 -20.66
CA THR A 127 11.96 -8.60 -19.89
C THR A 127 11.72 -9.95 -19.20
N TYR A 128 10.58 -10.11 -18.52
CA TYR A 128 10.21 -11.36 -17.87
C TYR A 128 10.07 -12.53 -18.86
N LEU A 129 9.54 -12.32 -20.06
CA LEU A 129 9.42 -13.37 -21.08
C LEU A 129 10.80 -13.95 -21.45
N HIS A 130 11.80 -13.08 -21.61
CA HIS A 130 13.15 -13.47 -22.02
C HIS A 130 13.99 -14.02 -20.87
N THR A 131 14.01 -13.34 -19.73
CA THR A 131 14.92 -13.65 -18.61
C THR A 131 14.25 -14.44 -17.50
N GLY A 132 12.94 -14.30 -17.32
CA GLY A 132 12.21 -14.85 -16.17
C GLY A 132 12.69 -14.22 -14.87
N ILE A 133 12.70 -15.00 -13.79
CA ILE A 133 13.34 -14.58 -12.53
C ILE A 133 14.69 -15.25 -12.46
N ALA A 134 15.77 -14.45 -12.41
CA ALA A 134 17.12 -14.96 -12.27
C ALA A 134 17.26 -15.71 -10.93
N ALA A 135 17.79 -16.93 -10.98
CA ALA A 135 18.03 -17.77 -9.81
C ALA A 135 19.34 -17.40 -9.11
N ASP A 136 19.60 -16.10 -8.90
CA ASP A 136 20.68 -15.69 -8.02
C ASP A 136 20.23 -15.99 -6.58
N ASN A 137 20.56 -17.22 -6.17
CA ASN A 137 20.03 -18.02 -5.06
C ASN A 137 20.28 -17.47 -3.65
N SER A 138 20.39 -16.17 -3.45
CA SER A 138 20.38 -15.62 -2.09
C SER A 138 18.95 -15.48 -1.58
N ALA A 139 18.74 -15.80 -0.30
CA ALA A 139 17.47 -15.55 0.39
C ALA A 139 17.08 -14.06 0.31
N GLU A 140 18.07 -13.17 0.24
CA GLU A 140 17.90 -11.73 0.10
C GLU A 140 17.32 -11.34 -1.27
N SER A 141 17.87 -11.86 -2.37
CA SER A 141 17.38 -11.58 -3.73
C SER A 141 15.94 -12.07 -3.91
N SER A 142 15.62 -13.24 -3.38
CA SER A 142 14.25 -13.78 -3.39
C SER A 142 13.28 -12.93 -2.57
N SER A 143 13.73 -12.39 -1.43
CA SER A 143 12.92 -11.52 -0.58
C SER A 143 12.67 -10.16 -1.24
N ARG A 144 13.70 -9.56 -1.85
CA ARG A 144 13.58 -8.32 -2.62
C ARG A 144 12.63 -8.49 -3.81
N PHE A 145 12.77 -9.57 -4.58
CA PHE A 145 11.85 -9.86 -5.68
C PHE A 145 10.40 -9.90 -5.20
N LYS A 146 10.10 -10.64 -4.11
CA LYS A 146 8.74 -10.71 -3.56
C LYS A 146 8.23 -9.33 -3.12
N LEU A 147 9.06 -8.53 -2.46
CA LEU A 147 8.69 -7.18 -2.04
C LEU A 147 8.33 -6.29 -3.25
N TYR A 148 9.16 -6.27 -4.29
CA TYR A 148 8.89 -5.47 -5.48
C TYR A 148 7.74 -6.01 -6.32
N ALA A 149 7.61 -7.34 -6.45
CA ALA A 149 6.51 -7.97 -7.16
C ALA A 149 5.17 -7.60 -6.49
N ASN A 150 5.09 -7.59 -5.16
CA ASN A 150 3.89 -7.22 -4.42
C ASN A 150 3.57 -5.72 -4.49
N ALA A 151 4.52 -4.86 -4.87
CA ALA A 151 4.25 -3.43 -5.01
C ALA A 151 3.21 -3.15 -6.10
N LEU A 152 3.22 -3.90 -7.21
CA LEU A 152 2.24 -3.75 -8.30
C LEU A 152 0.79 -4.01 -7.83
N PRO A 153 0.42 -5.20 -7.33
CA PRO A 153 -0.96 -5.45 -6.92
C PRO A 153 -1.39 -4.51 -5.78
N ILE A 154 -0.54 -4.27 -4.78
CA ILE A 154 -0.86 -3.39 -3.65
C ILE A 154 -1.16 -1.97 -4.13
N SER A 155 -0.36 -1.43 -5.06
CA SER A 155 -0.59 -0.07 -5.56
C SER A 155 -1.92 0.06 -6.29
N ARG A 156 -2.34 -0.96 -7.06
CA ARG A 156 -3.63 -0.97 -7.78
C ARG A 156 -4.81 -1.06 -6.82
N ILE A 157 -4.72 -1.90 -5.79
CA ILE A 157 -5.75 -1.97 -4.74
C ILE A 157 -5.85 -0.65 -3.97
N ARG A 158 -4.73 -0.03 -3.63
CA ARG A 158 -4.76 1.29 -2.97
C ARG A 158 -5.35 2.36 -3.88
N PHE A 159 -5.01 2.32 -5.17
CA PHE A 159 -5.54 3.27 -6.13
C PHE A 159 -7.05 3.09 -6.36
N SER A 160 -7.56 1.85 -6.38
CA SER A 160 -9.02 1.62 -6.45
C SER A 160 -9.76 2.16 -5.23
N LEU A 161 -9.22 1.98 -4.02
CA LEU A 161 -9.80 2.56 -2.79
C LEU A 161 -9.81 4.09 -2.84
N PHE A 162 -8.75 4.70 -3.36
CA PHE A 162 -8.71 6.14 -3.59
C PHE A 162 -9.80 6.60 -4.56
N LEU A 163 -9.98 5.92 -5.69
CA LEU A 163 -11.04 6.24 -6.66
C LEU A 163 -12.45 6.04 -6.06
N GLN A 164 -12.65 5.03 -5.21
CA GLN A 164 -13.90 4.83 -4.46
C GLN A 164 -14.17 6.00 -3.50
N LEU A 165 -13.13 6.47 -2.80
CA LEU A 165 -13.24 7.63 -1.91
C LEU A 165 -13.66 8.88 -2.69
N LEU A 166 -13.03 9.14 -3.84
CA LEU A 166 -13.43 10.25 -4.72
C LEU A 166 -14.87 10.12 -5.20
N ASN A 167 -15.27 8.91 -5.60
CA ASN A 167 -16.62 8.64 -6.09
C ASN A 167 -17.71 8.79 -5.02
N ARG A 168 -17.38 8.56 -3.73
CA ARG A 168 -18.32 8.68 -2.62
C ARG A 168 -18.96 10.07 -2.54
N GLU A 169 -18.16 11.10 -2.82
CA GLU A 169 -18.61 12.50 -2.82
C GLU A 169 -19.06 12.95 -4.21
N ALA A 170 -18.37 12.50 -5.27
CA ALA A 170 -18.60 12.97 -6.63
C ALA A 170 -19.80 12.31 -7.34
N HIS A 171 -20.15 11.08 -6.95
CA HIS A 171 -21.15 10.24 -7.62
C HIS A 171 -20.95 10.11 -9.14
N VAL A 172 -19.70 10.03 -9.60
CA VAL A 172 -19.34 9.92 -11.03
C VAL A 172 -19.18 8.44 -11.42
N PRO A 173 -20.09 7.86 -12.23
CA PRO A 173 -20.05 6.43 -12.56
C PRO A 173 -18.73 5.97 -13.18
N ALA A 174 -18.03 6.85 -13.91
CA ALA A 174 -16.72 6.56 -14.47
C ALA A 174 -15.66 6.28 -13.40
N LEU A 175 -15.67 7.00 -12.27
CA LEU A 175 -14.76 6.74 -11.14
C LEU A 175 -15.04 5.37 -10.50
N SER A 176 -16.31 5.01 -10.35
CA SER A 176 -16.69 3.69 -9.82
C SER A 176 -16.24 2.56 -10.74
N ARG A 177 -16.40 2.70 -12.06
CA ARG A 177 -15.93 1.70 -13.03
C ARG A 177 -14.41 1.60 -13.01
N ALA A 178 -13.71 2.73 -12.98
CA ALA A 178 -12.26 2.75 -12.93
C ALA A 178 -11.74 2.09 -11.64
N ALA A 179 -12.36 2.39 -10.50
CA ALA A 179 -12.03 1.74 -9.23
C ALA A 179 -12.17 0.22 -9.32
N GLU A 180 -13.27 -0.29 -9.86
CA GLU A 180 -13.47 -1.72 -10.04
C GLU A 180 -12.43 -2.34 -10.99
N GLY A 181 -12.14 -1.65 -12.10
CA GLY A 181 -11.13 -2.08 -13.05
C GLY A 181 -9.73 -2.19 -12.42
N TYR A 182 -9.32 -1.20 -11.62
CA TYR A 182 -8.04 -1.24 -10.91
C TYR A 182 -8.03 -2.28 -9.77
N ARG A 183 -9.18 -2.50 -9.10
CA ARG A 183 -9.29 -3.58 -8.11
C ARG A 183 -9.05 -4.94 -8.78
N HIS A 184 -9.73 -5.18 -9.90
CA HIS A 184 -9.54 -6.40 -10.69
C HIS A 184 -8.10 -6.53 -11.20
N ALA A 185 -7.51 -5.47 -11.74
CA ALA A 185 -6.11 -5.49 -12.18
C ALA A 185 -5.16 -5.85 -11.02
N GLY A 186 -5.39 -5.31 -9.82
CA GLY A 186 -4.64 -5.66 -8.62
C GLY A 186 -4.71 -7.16 -8.28
N GLU A 187 -5.90 -7.74 -8.29
CA GLU A 187 -6.11 -9.18 -8.06
C GLU A 187 -5.43 -10.05 -9.13
N GLN A 188 -5.47 -9.61 -10.40
CA GLN A 188 -4.83 -10.34 -11.50
C GLN A 188 -3.30 -10.24 -11.42
N TRP A 189 -2.73 -9.10 -11.02
CA TRP A 189 -1.30 -8.98 -10.75
C TRP A 189 -0.85 -9.86 -9.60
N ASP A 190 -1.65 -9.99 -8.55
CA ASP A 190 -1.34 -10.93 -7.45
C ASP A 190 -1.29 -12.38 -7.96
N LEU A 191 -2.28 -12.78 -8.76
CA LEU A 191 -2.29 -14.11 -9.38
C LEU A 191 -1.08 -14.32 -10.31
N ILE A 192 -0.72 -13.31 -11.11
CA ILE A 192 0.48 -13.32 -11.95
C ILE A 192 1.73 -13.54 -11.09
N ASN A 193 1.87 -12.82 -9.96
CA ASN A 193 3.00 -12.98 -9.05
C ASN A 193 3.09 -14.40 -8.49
N GLN A 194 1.96 -14.98 -8.07
CA GLN A 194 1.90 -16.37 -7.59
C GLN A 194 2.37 -17.35 -8.69
N PHE A 195 1.95 -17.14 -9.95
CA PHE A 195 2.39 -17.96 -11.07
C PHE A 195 3.86 -17.77 -11.42
N MET A 196 4.37 -16.53 -11.34
CA MET A 196 5.80 -16.25 -11.53
C MET A 196 6.65 -17.02 -10.51
N ILE A 197 6.24 -17.01 -9.24
CA ILE A 197 6.91 -17.77 -8.18
C ILE A 197 6.86 -19.27 -8.47
N LYS A 198 5.68 -19.79 -8.87
CA LYS A 198 5.53 -21.20 -9.24
C LYS A 198 6.44 -21.61 -10.41
N VAL A 199 6.52 -20.77 -11.44
CA VAL A 199 7.38 -21.02 -12.61
C VAL A 199 8.86 -20.99 -12.20
N MET A 200 9.26 -20.04 -11.37
CA MET A 200 10.61 -19.99 -10.80
C MET A 200 10.95 -21.28 -10.04
N CYS A 201 10.10 -21.72 -9.11
CA CYS A 201 10.29 -22.96 -8.35
C CYS A 201 10.26 -24.24 -9.22
N SER A 202 9.69 -24.16 -10.44
CA SER A 202 9.60 -25.28 -11.38
C SER A 202 10.70 -25.28 -12.46
N GLY A 203 11.78 -24.52 -12.22
CA GLY A 203 12.94 -24.45 -13.13
C GLY A 203 12.83 -23.38 -14.23
N ASN A 204 11.99 -22.35 -14.02
CA ASN A 204 11.87 -21.17 -14.90
C ASN A 204 11.63 -21.49 -16.39
N LYS A 205 10.81 -22.52 -16.65
CA LYS A 205 10.61 -23.07 -18.01
C LYS A 205 10.01 -22.02 -18.98
N PRO A 206 10.53 -21.89 -20.22
CA PRO A 206 10.05 -20.90 -21.18
C PRO A 206 8.53 -20.93 -21.45
N ALA A 207 7.94 -22.13 -21.54
CA ALA A 207 6.50 -22.28 -21.77
C ALA A 207 5.64 -21.71 -20.62
N GLY A 208 6.15 -21.73 -19.39
CA GLY A 208 5.50 -21.08 -18.24
C GLY A 208 5.55 -19.56 -18.36
N ARG A 209 6.71 -19.02 -18.77
CA ARG A 209 6.92 -17.59 -18.97
C ARG A 209 6.02 -17.02 -20.06
N VAL A 210 5.86 -17.71 -21.19
CA VAL A 210 4.95 -17.31 -22.28
C VAL A 210 3.51 -17.18 -21.80
N LYS A 211 3.03 -18.11 -20.95
CA LYS A 211 1.66 -18.04 -20.42
C LYS A 211 1.45 -16.84 -19.51
N ILE A 212 2.44 -16.56 -18.66
CA ILE A 212 2.41 -15.42 -17.73
C ILE A 212 2.54 -14.10 -18.49
N HIS A 213 3.45 -14.01 -19.45
CA HIS A 213 3.62 -12.83 -20.31
C HIS A 213 2.30 -12.45 -21.00
N ARG A 214 1.60 -13.41 -21.62
CA ARG A 214 0.28 -13.14 -22.21
C ARG A 214 -0.72 -12.60 -21.19
N LYS A 215 -0.75 -13.16 -19.97
CA LYS A 215 -1.58 -12.66 -18.87
C LYS A 215 -1.20 -11.23 -18.47
N MET A 216 0.08 -10.92 -18.40
CA MET A 216 0.54 -9.54 -18.16
C MET A 216 0.04 -8.61 -19.26
N CYS A 217 0.19 -8.96 -20.54
CA CYS A 217 -0.28 -8.13 -21.65
C CYS A 217 -1.79 -7.87 -21.59
N GLU A 218 -2.61 -8.88 -21.26
CA GLU A 218 -4.06 -8.72 -21.06
C GLU A 218 -4.37 -7.65 -20.01
N ILE A 219 -3.70 -7.70 -18.85
CA ILE A 219 -3.91 -6.74 -17.75
C ILE A 219 -3.34 -5.36 -18.06
N ILE A 220 -2.20 -5.29 -18.76
CA ILE A 220 -1.61 -4.02 -19.17
C ILE A 220 -2.53 -3.27 -20.14
N SER A 221 -3.15 -3.97 -21.09
CA SER A 221 -4.14 -3.37 -21.99
C SER A 221 -5.37 -2.85 -21.23
N LEU A 222 -5.84 -3.58 -20.22
CA LEU A 222 -6.91 -3.10 -19.34
C LEU A 222 -6.48 -1.81 -18.60
N GLU A 223 -5.31 -1.80 -17.97
CA GLU A 223 -4.83 -0.63 -17.23
C GLU A 223 -4.61 0.59 -18.13
N GLU A 224 -4.10 0.40 -19.35
CA GLU A 224 -3.94 1.46 -20.34
C GLU A 224 -5.30 2.10 -20.67
N GLN A 225 -6.32 1.28 -20.96
CA GLN A 225 -7.67 1.77 -21.21
C GLN A 225 -8.24 2.53 -20.00
N LEU A 226 -8.13 1.97 -18.79
CA LEU A 226 -8.63 2.62 -17.56
C LEU A 226 -7.95 3.96 -17.31
N LEU A 227 -6.64 4.04 -17.57
CA LEU A 227 -5.87 5.26 -17.40
C LEU A 227 -6.24 6.33 -18.43
N GLU A 228 -6.41 5.94 -19.69
CA GLU A 228 -6.90 6.83 -20.75
C GLU A 228 -8.28 7.41 -20.42
N GLU A 229 -9.21 6.55 -19.95
CA GLU A 229 -10.54 6.98 -19.51
C GLU A 229 -10.46 7.99 -18.36
N LEU A 230 -9.59 7.76 -17.36
CA LEU A 230 -9.39 8.70 -16.25
C LEU A 230 -8.79 10.03 -16.69
N VAL A 231 -7.81 10.01 -17.60
CA VAL A 231 -7.21 11.24 -18.14
C VAL A 231 -8.28 12.04 -18.90
N GLN A 232 -9.05 11.39 -19.78
CA GLN A 232 -10.13 12.04 -20.53
C GLN A 232 -11.20 12.63 -19.59
N LEU A 233 -11.56 11.89 -18.53
CA LEU A 233 -12.52 12.35 -17.52
C LEU A 233 -12.08 13.67 -16.87
N THR A 234 -10.78 13.82 -16.58
CA THR A 234 -10.25 15.07 -16.00
C THR A 234 -10.20 16.23 -16.99
N MET A 235 -10.09 15.95 -18.31
CA MET A 235 -10.03 16.98 -19.35
C MET A 235 -11.42 17.51 -19.76
N GLN A 236 -12.44 16.64 -19.81
CA GLN A 236 -13.79 17.01 -20.26
C GLN A 236 -14.50 18.01 -19.34
N ALA A 237 -14.25 17.95 -18.03
CA ALA A 237 -14.90 18.82 -17.08
C ALA A 237 -14.26 20.23 -16.97
N GLY A 238 -13.14 20.49 -17.67
CA GLY A 238 -12.58 21.83 -17.83
C GLY A 238 -13.27 22.73 -18.87
N TRP A 239 -14.22 22.19 -19.64
CA TRP A 239 -14.93 22.90 -20.71
C TRP A 239 -16.36 23.32 -20.35
N ALA A 240 -16.80 23.02 -19.12
CA ALA A 240 -18.14 23.30 -18.61
C ALA A 240 -18.21 24.51 -17.65
N GLN A 241 -17.20 25.39 -17.69
CA GLN A 241 -17.19 26.67 -16.94
C GLN A 241 -17.36 27.85 -17.89
#